data_AF-A0A650GCH1-F1
#
_entry.id   AF-A0A650GCH1-F1
#
_cell.length_a   1.000
_cell.length_b   1.000
_cell.length_c   1.000
_cell.angle_alpha   90.00
_cell.angle_beta   90.00
_cell.angle_gamma   90.00
#
_symmetry.space_group_name_H-M   'P 1'
#
loop_
_entity.id
_entity.type
_entity.pdbx_description
1 polymer ?
#
loop_
_entity_poly.entity_id
_entity_poly.type
_entity_poly.pdbx_seq_one_letter_code
_entity_poly.pdbx_strand_id
1 'polypeptide(L)' 'MSVNDGDSGRRCYAGADDIADVAEAIEVSLASADYGAALAARGITTVALDDGGRIVEYSPGGIATVQPD' A
#
# COMPACT_ATOMS: atom_id res chain seq x y z
N MET A 1 24.88 -46.10 -20.38
CA MET A 1 23.59 -45.58 -19.87
C MET A 1 23.93 -44.32 -19.10
N SER A 2 23.74 -43.15 -19.71
CA SER A 2 24.06 -41.86 -19.10
C SER A 2 22.72 -41.20 -18.79
N VAL A 3 22.40 -41.10 -17.51
CA VAL A 3 21.29 -40.28 -17.03
C VAL A 3 21.72 -38.83 -17.20
N ASN A 4 21.06 -38.13 -18.12
CA ASN A 4 21.17 -36.68 -18.22
C ASN A 4 20.24 -36.11 -17.15
N ASP A 5 20.79 -35.73 -15.99
CA ASP A 5 20.07 -34.93 -15.00
C ASP A 5 19.90 -33.52 -15.56
N GLY A 6 18.84 -33.38 -16.36
CA GLY A 6 18.40 -32.12 -16.96
C GLY A 6 17.76 -31.19 -15.94
N ASP A 7 18.45 -30.88 -14.85
CA ASP A 7 18.07 -29.78 -13.94
C ASP A 7 18.54 -28.45 -14.51
N SER A 8 18.14 -28.17 -15.75
CA SER A 8 18.36 -26.88 -16.39
C SER A 8 17.21 -25.95 -16.00
N GLY A 9 17.38 -25.27 -14.87
CA GLY A 9 16.89 -23.89 -14.75
C GLY A 9 15.48 -23.67 -14.20
N ARG A 10 14.99 -24.45 -13.24
CA ARG A 10 13.92 -23.94 -12.36
C ARG A 10 14.49 -22.83 -11.47
N ARG A 11 14.52 -21.60 -12.00
CA ARG A 11 14.48 -20.41 -11.14
C ARG A 11 13.13 -20.45 -10.43
N CYS A 12 13.14 -20.77 -9.15
CA CYS A 12 12.01 -20.56 -8.27
C CYS A 12 11.76 -19.04 -8.20
N TYR A 13 10.90 -18.54 -9.08
CA TYR A 13 10.16 -17.32 -8.75
C TYR A 13 9.25 -17.70 -7.58
N ALA A 14 9.26 -16.90 -6.52
CA ALA A 14 8.36 -17.08 -5.38
C ALA A 14 6.95 -17.44 -5.89
N GLY A 15 6.35 -18.47 -5.32
CA GLY A 15 5.07 -18.97 -5.78
C GLY A 15 4.01 -17.87 -5.63
N ALA A 16 2.94 -17.90 -6.44
CA ALA A 16 1.86 -16.94 -6.33
C ALA A 16 1.26 -16.87 -4.91
N ASP A 17 1.38 -17.95 -4.14
CA ASP A 17 0.97 -18.06 -2.74
C ASP A 17 1.77 -17.14 -1.81
N ASP A 18 3.09 -16.97 -2.04
CA ASP A 18 3.93 -16.05 -1.25
C ASP A 18 3.52 -14.58 -1.45
N ILE A 19 3.06 -14.23 -2.66
CA ILE A 19 2.60 -12.87 -2.98
C ILE A 19 1.23 -12.61 -2.34
N ALA A 20 0.36 -13.63 -2.28
CA ALA A 20 -0.95 -13.52 -1.67
C ALA A 20 -0.87 -13.26 -0.16
N ASP A 21 -0.01 -13.98 0.56
CA ASP A 21 0.19 -13.81 2.00
C ASP A 21 0.75 -12.42 2.35
N VAL A 22 1.69 -11.92 1.53
CA VAL A 22 2.26 -10.57 1.69
C VAL A 22 1.20 -9.50 1.40
N ALA A 23 0.37 -9.68 0.36
CA ALA A 23 -0.71 -8.77 0.04
C ALA A 23 -1.73 -8.71 1.19
N GLU A 24 -2.14 -9.85 1.74
CA GLU A 24 -3.06 -9.89 2.88
C GLU A 24 -2.47 -9.19 4.10
N ALA A 25 -1.20 -9.45 4.44
CA ALA A 25 -0.53 -8.79 5.55
C ALA A 25 -0.47 -7.26 5.37
N ILE A 26 -0.29 -6.78 4.14
CA ILE A 26 -0.31 -5.36 3.81
C ILE A 26 -1.72 -4.80 3.97
N GLU A 27 -2.75 -5.45 3.43
CA GLU A 27 -4.14 -5.00 3.54
C GLU A 27 -4.59 -4.88 5.01
N VAL A 28 -4.26 -5.88 5.83
CA VAL A 28 -4.55 -5.84 7.29
C VAL A 28 -3.80 -4.70 7.98
N SER A 29 -2.53 -4.48 7.61
CA SER A 29 -1.72 -3.40 8.18
C SER A 29 -2.24 -2.02 7.77
N LEU A 30 -2.66 -1.85 6.51
CA LEU A 30 -3.20 -0.60 5.99
C LEU A 30 -4.58 -0.30 6.57
N ALA A 31 -5.43 -1.31 6.72
CA ALA A 31 -6.77 -1.14 7.29
C ALA A 31 -6.74 -0.69 8.77
N SER A 32 -5.67 -1.02 9.50
CA SER A 32 -5.49 -0.63 10.90
C SER A 32 -4.65 0.63 11.11
N ALA A 33 -3.97 1.11 10.07
CA ALA A 33 -3.06 2.25 10.16
C ALA A 33 -3.80 3.58 9.95
N ASP A 34 -3.73 4.47 10.94
CA ASP A 34 -4.14 5.87 10.78
C ASP A 34 -2.93 6.73 10.37
N TYR A 35 -2.61 6.68 9.07
CA TYR A 35 -1.53 7.50 8.50
C TYR A 35 -1.86 9.00 8.54
N GLY A 36 -3.15 9.39 8.56
CA GLY A 36 -3.56 10.77 8.70
C GLY A 36 -3.13 11.36 10.04
N ALA A 37 -3.43 10.66 11.14
CA ALA A 37 -3.00 11.05 12.47
C ALA A 37 -1.47 11.08 12.61
N ALA A 38 -0.77 10.09 12.05
CA ALA A 38 0.69 10.02 12.10
C ALA A 38 1.36 11.19 11.36
N LEU A 39 0.80 11.62 10.22
CA LEU A 39 1.29 12.75 9.44
C LEU A 39 0.91 14.09 10.08
N ALA A 40 -0.31 14.20 10.63
CA ALA A 40 -0.75 15.38 11.38
C ALA A 40 0.12 15.65 12.61
N ALA A 41 0.49 14.61 13.37
CA ALA A 41 1.41 14.72 14.51
C ALA A 41 2.79 15.26 14.12
N ARG A 42 3.17 15.17 12.85
CA ARG A 42 4.41 15.71 12.28
C ARG A 42 4.23 17.08 11.65
N GLY A 43 3.04 17.67 11.73
CA GLY A 43 2.71 18.96 11.12
C GLY A 43 2.57 18.90 9.59
N ILE A 44 2.31 17.73 9.02
CA ILE A 44 2.21 17.53 7.58
C ILE A 44 0.74 17.65 7.15
N THR A 45 0.47 18.54 6.20
CA THR A 45 -0.79 18.57 5.47
C THR A 45 -0.87 17.39 4.50
N THR A 46 -1.99 16.69 4.51
CA THR A 46 -2.24 15.56 3.59
C THR A 46 -3.35 15.89 2.62
N VAL A 47 -3.31 15.27 1.43
CA VAL A 47 -4.30 15.48 0.37
C VAL A 47 -4.78 14.12 -0.11
N ALA A 48 -6.10 13.93 -0.18
CA ALA A 48 -6.72 12.71 -0.70
C ALA A 48 -7.83 13.07 -1.70
N LEU A 49 -8.27 12.09 -2.48
CA LEU A 49 -9.44 12.22 -3.35
C LEU A 49 -10.67 11.65 -2.63
N ASP A 50 -11.79 12.39 -2.67
CA ASP A 50 -13.09 11.87 -2.24
C ASP A 50 -13.70 10.92 -3.30
N ASP A 51 -14.83 10.28 -2.97
CA ASP A 51 -15.55 9.38 -3.88
C ASP A 51 -16.04 10.08 -5.17
N GLY A 52 -16.11 11.42 -5.16
CA GLY A 52 -16.43 12.26 -6.31
C GLY A 52 -15.20 12.71 -7.10
N GLY A 53 -13.99 12.26 -6.74
CA GLY A 53 -12.74 12.67 -7.35
C GLY A 53 -12.29 14.09 -6.98
N ARG A 54 -12.85 14.69 -5.93
CA ARG A 54 -12.45 16.03 -5.47
C ARG A 54 -11.25 15.94 -4.57
N ILE A 55 -10.38 16.96 -4.67
CA ILE A 55 -9.23 17.12 -3.80
C ILE A 55 -9.71 17.56 -2.41
N VAL A 56 -9.38 16.77 -1.39
CA VAL A 56 -9.62 17.08 0.02
C VAL A 56 -8.29 17.23 0.73
N GLU A 57 -8.05 18.43 1.26
CA GLU A 57 -6.88 18.74 2.07
C GLU A 57 -7.21 18.54 3.56
N TYR A 58 -6.37 17.82 4.28
CA TYR A 58 -6.45 17.62 5.72
C TYR A 58 -5.31 18.36 6.41
N SER A 59 -5.65 19.44 7.10
CA SER A 59 -4.72 20.21 7.91
C SER A 59 -4.32 19.42 9.17
N PRO A 60 -3.05 19.50 9.60
CA PRO A 60 -2.61 18.96 10.89
C PRO A 60 -3.36 19.59 12.09
N GLY A 61 -4.02 20.74 11.89
CA GLY A 61 -4.91 21.37 12.88
C GLY A 61 -6.31 20.74 12.99
N GLY A 62 -6.58 19.65 12.26
CA GLY A 62 -7.84 18.90 12.30
C GLY A 62 -8.94 19.46 11.39
N ILE A 63 -8.65 20.47 10.59
CA ILE A 63 -9.60 21.04 9.63
C ILE A 63 -9.38 20.37 8.26
N ALA A 64 -10.43 19.77 7.72
CA ALA A 64 -10.44 19.28 6.34
C ALA A 64 -11.13 20.30 5.43
N THR A 65 -10.53 20.61 4.29
CA THR A 65 -11.06 21.54 3.28
C THR A 65 -11.10 20.89 1.91
N VAL A 66 -12.27 20.93 1.26
CA VAL A 66 -12.38 20.54 -0.15
C VAL A 66 -11.81 21.68 -1.00
N GLN A 67 -10.84 21.38 -1.85
CA GLN A 67 -10.22 22.37 -2.71
C GLN A 67 -11.11 22.59 -3.95
N PRO A 68 -11.41 23.87 -4.31
CA PRO A 68 -12.08 24.17 -5.57
C PRO A 68 -11.16 23.88 -6.77
N ASP A 69 -11.76 23.52 -7.90
CA ASP A 69 -11.09 23.34 -9.20
C ASP A 69 -10.34 24.59 -9.68
#